data_AF-A0A7C4CHV4-F1
#
_entry.id   AF-A0A7C4CHV4-F1
#
_cell.length_a   1.000
_cell.length_b   1.000
_cell.length_c   1.000
_cell.angle_alpha   90.00
_cell.angle_beta   90.00
_cell.angle_gamma   90.00
#
_symmetry.space_group_name_H-M   'P 1'
#
loop_
_entity.id
_entity.type
_entity.pdbx_description
1 polymer ?
#
loop_
_entity_poly.entity_id
_entity_poly.type
_entity_poly.pdbx_seq_one_letter_code
_entity_poly.pdbx_strand_id
1 'polypeptide(L)'
;LPAFLSVRDTIPSGMSYVSGSFSSNVSLDLDISGEIKFNVTLNPGSSLVASYKLRALTAGRKDNRVYVNGTLSASASVLVTNPPSGGSGGSGGHSGGSSGSGGSGGSPSCGYIPPPSSNPGNPSKPSNSNDYVLNGIPIVLVSLGSQGIKIEAYQSGGSGSSPAQPSTSGSSALALITVDISASPTKAETGSNIAFLVNVSNIGEGAYEGLEVQVDLTPGLDYLIGSSKLGGVKVEPKNDRNVLKWKISKLDQKSSLEISFLAKLIATAGSFNVVASAATASDSVIISVKPKEVAAPQPQPQQVPEVVELEVSGSSSGRVGSVTITLTSPTGANSVRIVANLNSLKYVPDSAKLANMPAKTDVKGNSLSWLISISKGGKAVITFNVEPSSDEVTSGEVNVFLPDFGKQKSVTIKFEAKQMVMGPSLEIKLPQIPIWIFLLPLLAIPVVLAYKRRGREAIVMDYDALRRAVERGMIEDLVRRYDIYIPQETFNKVSKDHKLMRTLEKYLIGRSLRVERVLSDVSIEGFDDEVAAVMSLAQRRNTFAYLGKEEAFKKLRSKGLRVKLVKEGKPPSLELNIPS
;
A
#
# COMPACT_ATOMS: atom_id res chain seq x y z
N LEU A 1 -35.05 -23.17 -1.67
CA LEU A 1 -34.14 -24.33 -1.59
C LEU A 1 -33.43 -24.27 -0.25
N PRO A 2 -33.19 -25.40 0.44
CA PRO A 2 -32.32 -25.41 1.62
C PRO A 2 -30.91 -24.98 1.21
N ALA A 3 -30.24 -24.20 2.04
CA ALA A 3 -28.90 -23.70 1.79
C ALA A 3 -27.89 -24.45 2.67
N PHE A 4 -26.82 -24.91 2.03
CA PHE A 4 -25.68 -25.47 2.73
C PHE A 4 -24.73 -24.34 3.16
N LEU A 5 -24.37 -24.33 4.44
CA LEU A 5 -23.45 -23.39 5.04
C LEU A 5 -22.29 -24.16 5.67
N SER A 6 -21.07 -23.86 5.23
CA SER A 6 -19.84 -24.26 5.89
C SER A 6 -19.30 -23.07 6.66
N VAL A 7 -19.33 -23.14 7.99
CA VAL A 7 -18.85 -22.07 8.88
C VAL A 7 -17.48 -22.45 9.41
N ARG A 8 -16.55 -21.50 9.36
CA ARG A 8 -15.19 -21.61 9.92
C ARG A 8 -14.89 -20.37 10.75
N ASP A 9 -14.51 -20.58 11.99
CA ASP A 9 -14.04 -19.54 12.90
C ASP A 9 -12.60 -19.82 13.31
N THR A 10 -11.70 -18.85 13.10
CA THR A 10 -10.26 -19.03 13.34
C THR A 10 -9.89 -18.47 14.71
N ILE A 11 -9.59 -19.36 15.67
CA ILE A 11 -9.27 -18.96 17.05
C ILE A 11 -8.05 -18.02 17.07
N PRO A 12 -8.12 -16.82 17.68
CA PRO A 12 -7.04 -15.86 17.64
C PRO A 12 -5.76 -16.37 18.34
N SER A 13 -4.59 -15.94 17.85
CA SER A 13 -3.32 -16.36 18.44
C SER A 13 -3.19 -15.95 19.91
N GLY A 14 -2.87 -16.92 20.76
CA GLY A 14 -2.86 -16.72 22.22
C GLY A 14 -4.25 -16.70 22.87
N MET A 15 -5.24 -17.34 22.25
CA MET A 15 -6.49 -17.80 22.87
C MET A 15 -6.63 -19.32 22.72
N SER A 16 -7.45 -19.95 23.56
CA SER A 16 -7.86 -21.35 23.45
C SER A 16 -9.37 -21.48 23.65
N TYR A 17 -9.99 -22.45 22.97
CA TYR A 17 -11.40 -22.79 23.18
C TYR A 17 -11.61 -23.43 24.57
N VAL A 18 -12.71 -23.06 25.23
CA VAL A 18 -13.12 -23.67 26.51
C VAL A 18 -13.97 -24.90 26.22
N SER A 19 -13.45 -26.09 26.55
CA SER A 19 -14.15 -27.36 26.32
C SER A 19 -15.55 -27.38 26.95
N GLY A 20 -16.53 -27.93 26.21
CA GLY A 20 -17.94 -27.98 26.62
C GLY A 20 -18.68 -26.64 26.64
N SER A 21 -18.09 -25.54 26.14
CA SER A 21 -18.74 -24.22 26.14
C SER A 21 -19.60 -23.91 24.90
N PHE A 22 -19.56 -24.78 23.87
CA PHE A 22 -20.32 -24.60 22.64
C PHE A 22 -21.82 -24.83 22.87
N SER A 23 -22.65 -23.92 22.34
CA SER A 23 -24.11 -24.00 22.36
C SER A 23 -24.68 -23.47 21.05
N SER A 24 -25.71 -24.14 20.51
CA SER A 24 -26.42 -23.72 19.31
C SER A 24 -27.92 -24.04 19.38
N ASN A 25 -28.72 -23.30 18.61
CA ASN A 25 -30.15 -23.56 18.44
C ASN A 25 -30.47 -24.72 17.49
N VAL A 26 -29.47 -25.28 16.82
CA VAL A 26 -29.57 -26.45 15.92
C VAL A 26 -28.49 -27.47 16.26
N SER A 27 -28.72 -28.74 15.91
CA SER A 27 -27.70 -29.78 16.04
C SER A 27 -26.62 -29.59 14.96
N LEU A 28 -25.35 -29.65 15.37
CA LEU A 28 -24.19 -29.38 14.52
C LEU A 28 -23.12 -30.45 14.73
N ASP A 29 -22.52 -30.90 13.63
CA ASP A 29 -21.28 -31.69 13.66
C ASP A 29 -20.10 -30.72 13.76
N LEU A 30 -19.28 -30.87 14.81
CA LEU A 30 -18.38 -29.83 15.31
C LEU A 30 -16.92 -30.34 15.34
N ASP A 31 -16.08 -29.81 14.45
CA ASP A 31 -14.63 -30.01 14.46
C ASP A 31 -13.95 -28.82 15.14
N ILE A 32 -13.18 -29.10 16.21
CA ILE A 32 -12.38 -28.11 16.95
C ILE A 32 -10.91 -28.51 16.87
N SER A 33 -10.23 -28.01 15.84
CA SER A 33 -8.84 -28.36 15.50
C SER A 33 -7.97 -27.10 15.33
N GLY A 34 -8.02 -26.20 16.32
CA GLY A 34 -7.40 -24.86 16.25
C GLY A 34 -8.23 -23.83 15.48
N GLU A 35 -9.17 -24.30 14.67
CA GLU A 35 -10.31 -23.56 14.14
C GLU A 35 -11.58 -24.26 14.63
N ILE A 36 -12.69 -23.53 14.79
CA ILE A 36 -14.01 -24.11 15.02
C ILE A 36 -14.69 -24.22 13.67
N LYS A 37 -15.10 -25.44 13.29
CA LYS A 37 -15.75 -25.74 12.02
C LYS A 37 -17.04 -26.50 12.25
N PHE A 38 -18.08 -26.12 11.52
CA PHE A 38 -19.30 -26.90 11.42
C PHE A 38 -19.99 -26.64 10.09
N ASN A 39 -20.68 -27.66 9.60
CA ASN A 39 -21.53 -27.55 8.42
C ASN A 39 -23.00 -27.64 8.86
N VAL A 40 -23.86 -26.81 8.28
CA VAL A 40 -25.30 -26.82 8.55
C VAL A 40 -26.08 -26.67 7.25
N THR A 41 -27.19 -27.40 7.15
CA THR A 41 -28.19 -27.21 6.09
C THR A 41 -29.37 -26.46 6.69
N LEU A 42 -29.54 -25.19 6.32
CA LEU A 42 -30.66 -24.37 6.78
C LEU A 42 -31.80 -24.38 5.76
N ASN A 43 -33.02 -24.56 6.26
CA ASN A 43 -34.23 -24.38 5.46
C ASN A 43 -34.49 -22.88 5.22
N PRO A 44 -35.18 -22.48 4.13
CA PRO A 44 -35.59 -21.10 3.92
C PRO A 44 -36.32 -20.52 5.14
N GLY A 45 -35.93 -19.32 5.58
CA GLY A 45 -36.51 -18.67 6.77
C GLY A 45 -36.02 -19.18 8.13
N SER A 46 -35.13 -20.18 8.19
CA SER A 46 -34.49 -20.61 9.44
C SER A 46 -33.22 -19.79 9.75
N SER A 47 -32.92 -19.63 11.04
CA SER A 47 -31.73 -18.94 11.54
C SER A 47 -30.83 -19.90 12.32
N LEU A 48 -29.53 -19.67 12.21
CA LEU A 48 -28.50 -20.31 13.03
C LEU A 48 -27.98 -19.30 14.06
N VAL A 49 -27.98 -19.71 15.32
CA VAL A 49 -27.28 -19.07 16.43
C VAL A 49 -26.28 -20.07 16.98
N ALA A 50 -25.01 -19.70 17.04
CA ALA A 50 -23.97 -20.49 17.70
C ALA A 50 -23.15 -19.57 18.63
N SER A 51 -22.80 -20.09 19.80
CA SER A 51 -22.02 -19.37 20.82
C SER A 51 -21.02 -20.32 21.47
N TYR A 52 -19.89 -19.78 21.91
CA TYR A 52 -18.86 -20.54 22.61
C TYR A 52 -17.98 -19.60 23.46
N LYS A 53 -17.20 -20.16 24.37
CA LYS A 53 -16.25 -19.39 25.19
C LYS A 53 -14.82 -19.65 24.74
N LEU A 54 -14.04 -18.58 24.68
CA LEU A 54 -12.59 -18.63 24.57
C LEU A 54 -11.96 -18.30 25.94
N ARG A 55 -10.72 -18.71 26.15
CA ARG A 55 -9.84 -18.30 27.26
C ARG A 55 -8.64 -17.63 26.65
N ALA A 56 -8.27 -16.44 27.13
CA ALA A 56 -7.03 -15.82 26.67
C ALA A 56 -5.82 -16.42 27.41
N LEU A 57 -4.75 -16.69 26.66
CA LEU A 57 -3.47 -17.21 27.14
C LEU A 57 -2.40 -16.12 27.20
N THR A 58 -2.54 -15.07 26.37
CA THR A 58 -1.63 -13.91 26.35
C THR A 58 -2.41 -12.60 26.21
N ALA A 59 -1.90 -11.56 26.86
CA ALA A 59 -2.38 -10.19 26.68
C ALA A 59 -2.21 -9.67 25.24
N GLY A 60 -2.85 -8.54 24.94
CA GLY A 60 -2.82 -7.86 23.64
C GLY A 60 -4.16 -7.90 22.90
N ARG A 61 -4.21 -7.24 21.76
CA ARG A 61 -5.37 -7.25 20.86
C ARG A 61 -5.53 -8.62 20.21
N LYS A 62 -6.75 -9.16 20.22
CA LYS A 62 -7.15 -10.43 19.62
C LYS A 62 -8.26 -10.16 18.62
N ASP A 63 -8.00 -10.46 17.35
CA ASP A 63 -8.97 -10.28 16.26
C ASP A 63 -9.52 -11.65 15.84
N ASN A 64 -10.81 -11.89 16.08
CA ASN A 64 -11.53 -13.08 15.66
C ASN A 64 -12.19 -12.87 14.29
N ARG A 65 -12.23 -13.91 13.44
CA ARG A 65 -12.78 -13.82 12.09
C ARG A 65 -13.58 -15.06 11.74
N VAL A 66 -14.84 -14.84 11.35
CA VAL A 66 -15.82 -15.86 11.01
C VAL A 66 -16.06 -15.84 9.52
N TYR A 67 -15.88 -17.00 8.88
CA TYR A 67 -16.08 -17.22 7.46
C TYR A 67 -17.28 -18.14 7.25
N VAL A 68 -18.15 -17.79 6.31
CA VAL A 68 -19.31 -18.59 5.90
C VAL A 68 -19.20 -18.85 4.40
N ASN A 69 -19.18 -20.12 4.00
CA ASN A 69 -18.91 -20.57 2.62
C ASN A 69 -17.64 -19.92 2.03
N GLY A 70 -16.59 -19.80 2.85
CA GLY A 70 -15.30 -19.19 2.46
C GLY A 70 -15.29 -17.66 2.37
N THR A 71 -16.44 -17.00 2.52
CA THR A 71 -16.56 -15.54 2.52
C THR A 71 -16.47 -15.01 3.96
N LEU A 72 -15.72 -13.94 4.21
CA LEU A 72 -15.67 -13.30 5.53
C LEU A 72 -17.06 -12.73 5.87
N SER A 73 -17.70 -13.27 6.90
CA SER A 73 -19.07 -12.93 7.29
C SER A 73 -19.14 -12.05 8.54
N ALA A 74 -18.22 -12.22 9.49
CA ALA A 74 -18.14 -11.41 10.70
C ALA A 74 -16.69 -11.32 11.22
N SER A 75 -16.41 -10.27 12.00
CA SER A 75 -15.13 -10.13 12.69
C SER A 75 -15.31 -9.32 13.98
N ALA A 76 -14.65 -9.74 15.06
CA ALA A 76 -14.67 -9.07 16.35
C ALA A 76 -13.24 -8.83 16.85
N SER A 77 -13.01 -7.71 17.55
CA SER A 77 -11.72 -7.39 18.17
C SER A 77 -11.89 -7.24 19.68
N VAL A 78 -11.12 -7.98 20.47
CA VAL A 78 -11.09 -7.88 21.94
C VAL A 78 -9.69 -7.50 22.39
N LEU A 79 -9.57 -6.52 23.30
CA LEU A 79 -8.31 -6.18 23.95
C LEU A 79 -8.20 -6.95 25.27
N VAL A 80 -7.24 -7.88 25.34
CA VAL A 80 -6.95 -8.61 26.58
C VAL A 80 -5.86 -7.87 27.34
N THR A 81 -6.14 -7.46 28.58
CA THR A 81 -5.16 -6.87 29.50
C THR A 81 -4.81 -7.84 30.62
N ASN A 82 -3.61 -7.70 31.20
CA ASN A 82 -3.26 -8.43 32.42
C ASN A 82 -4.28 -8.06 33.52
N PRO A 83 -4.72 -9.00 34.37
CA PRO A 83 -5.49 -8.65 35.55
C PRO A 83 -4.65 -7.69 36.41
N PRO A 84 -5.26 -6.65 37.02
CA PRO A 84 -4.53 -5.71 37.86
C PRO A 84 -3.86 -6.48 39.00
N SER A 85 -2.53 -6.41 39.07
CA SER A 85 -1.77 -7.02 40.16
C SER A 85 -2.27 -6.46 41.48
N GLY A 86 -2.83 -7.32 42.33
CA GLY A 86 -3.46 -6.92 43.58
C GLY A 86 -2.53 -6.04 44.41
N GLY A 87 -2.88 -4.76 44.53
CA GLY A 87 -2.08 -3.79 45.26
C GLY A 87 -2.02 -4.19 46.74
N SER A 88 -0.81 -4.53 47.21
CA SER A 88 -0.53 -4.70 48.63
C SER A 88 -1.00 -3.46 49.39
N GLY A 89 -1.94 -3.65 50.33
CA GLY A 89 -2.53 -2.57 51.09
C GLY A 89 -1.53 -1.91 52.04
N GLY A 90 -0.93 -0.79 51.61
CA GLY A 90 -0.12 0.08 52.46
C GLY A 90 -0.99 0.93 53.39
N SER A 91 -1.43 0.35 54.51
CA SER A 91 -2.12 1.07 55.58
C SER A 91 -1.13 1.82 56.48
N GLY A 92 -1.43 3.07 56.84
CA GLY A 92 -0.83 3.73 58.01
C GLY A 92 -0.21 5.10 57.73
N GLY A 93 -1.03 6.14 57.77
CA GLY A 93 -0.55 7.48 58.15
C GLY A 93 -0.65 7.63 59.67
N HIS A 94 0.31 8.33 60.28
CA HIS A 94 0.15 9.01 61.58
C HIS A 94 1.11 10.20 61.68
N SER A 95 0.75 11.18 62.51
CA SER A 95 1.34 12.53 62.53
C SER A 95 2.15 12.83 63.79
N GLY A 96 3.28 13.52 63.61
CA GLY A 96 3.80 14.54 64.54
C GLY A 96 4.64 14.08 65.76
N GLY A 97 5.53 14.97 66.21
CA GLY A 97 5.96 15.03 67.62
C GLY A 97 7.45 14.77 67.94
N SER A 98 8.26 15.84 67.86
CA SER A 98 9.28 16.27 68.84
C SER A 98 10.24 15.29 69.57
N SER A 99 11.53 15.69 69.58
CA SER A 99 12.52 15.58 70.67
C SER A 99 12.97 14.22 71.23
N GLY A 100 14.29 14.03 71.41
CA GLY A 100 14.82 13.00 72.33
C GLY A 100 16.27 12.58 72.06
N SER A 101 17.19 13.03 72.90
CA SER A 101 18.62 12.71 72.91
C SER A 101 18.98 11.24 73.20
N GLY A 102 20.06 10.76 72.56
CA GLY A 102 21.27 10.34 73.30
C GLY A 102 21.46 8.86 73.70
N GLY A 103 22.64 8.33 73.34
CA GLY A 103 23.23 7.07 73.86
C GLY A 103 22.67 5.78 73.26
N SER A 104 23.37 4.64 73.23
CA SER A 104 24.76 4.28 73.55
C SER A 104 24.82 2.74 73.53
N GLY A 105 25.79 2.15 72.82
CA GLY A 105 26.31 0.80 73.14
C GLY A 105 25.95 -0.36 72.19
N GLY A 106 26.93 -1.25 71.96
CA GLY A 106 26.68 -2.65 71.54
C GLY A 106 27.19 -3.08 70.16
N SER A 107 28.49 -3.23 69.99
CA SER A 107 29.14 -4.03 68.92
C SER A 107 29.09 -5.56 69.27
N PRO A 108 29.66 -6.50 68.47
CA PRO A 108 29.50 -6.75 67.03
C PRO A 108 29.43 -8.27 66.63
N SER A 109 29.36 -8.54 65.31
CA SER A 109 30.08 -9.62 64.58
C SER A 109 29.58 -11.08 64.53
N CYS A 110 29.96 -11.74 63.41
CA CYS A 110 30.00 -13.19 63.11
C CYS A 110 28.65 -13.96 63.11
N GLY A 111 28.26 -14.78 62.11
CA GLY A 111 28.91 -15.21 60.87
C GLY A 111 29.57 -16.60 60.97
N TYR A 112 28.93 -17.66 60.46
CA TYR A 112 29.58 -18.87 59.91
C TYR A 112 28.58 -19.79 59.15
N ILE A 113 29.14 -20.69 58.33
CA ILE A 113 28.50 -21.52 57.27
C ILE A 113 29.15 -22.92 57.38
N PRO A 114 28.47 -24.10 57.33
CA PRO A 114 28.15 -24.77 56.04
C PRO A 114 26.88 -25.73 56.13
N PRO A 115 26.74 -26.96 55.55
CA PRO A 115 25.42 -27.50 55.10
C PRO A 115 25.23 -29.00 55.55
N PRO A 116 24.65 -29.97 54.78
CA PRO A 116 23.56 -29.99 53.77
C PRO A 116 22.44 -31.04 54.08
N SER A 117 21.47 -31.14 53.15
CA SER A 117 20.84 -32.40 52.65
C SER A 117 19.38 -32.79 53.03
N SER A 118 18.79 -33.58 52.11
CA SER A 118 17.52 -34.33 52.16
C SER A 118 16.16 -33.59 52.17
N ASN A 119 15.54 -33.57 50.98
CA ASN A 119 14.08 -33.69 50.75
C ASN A 119 13.51 -35.01 51.35
N PRO A 120 12.17 -35.25 51.41
CA PRO A 120 11.07 -34.44 50.87
C PRO A 120 9.91 -34.13 51.85
N GLY A 121 9.22 -33.02 51.62
CA GLY A 121 7.90 -32.75 52.20
C GLY A 121 7.10 -31.86 51.26
N ASN A 122 5.92 -32.30 50.82
CA ASN A 122 5.16 -31.68 49.73
C ASN A 122 4.01 -30.79 50.30
N PRO A 123 4.05 -29.45 50.17
CA PRO A 123 2.90 -28.60 50.46
C PRO A 123 2.13 -28.30 49.16
N SER A 124 0.81 -28.43 49.23
CA SER A 124 -0.13 -28.11 48.16
C SER A 124 0.13 -26.73 47.52
N LYS A 125 0.40 -26.72 46.22
CA LYS A 125 0.55 -25.49 45.42
C LYS A 125 -0.79 -24.73 45.41
N PRO A 126 -0.82 -23.43 45.80
CA PRO A 126 -2.05 -22.64 45.68
C PRO A 126 -2.43 -22.47 44.21
N SER A 127 -3.75 -22.44 43.96
CA SER A 127 -4.33 -22.20 42.64
C SER A 127 -4.02 -20.77 42.18
N ASN A 128 -3.03 -20.61 41.29
CA ASN A 128 -2.82 -19.34 40.60
C ASN A 128 -3.94 -19.11 39.58
N SER A 129 -5.03 -18.49 40.04
CA SER A 129 -6.07 -17.90 39.20
C SER A 129 -5.54 -16.64 38.50
N ASN A 130 -4.57 -16.83 37.59
CA ASN A 130 -4.10 -15.79 36.66
C ASN A 130 -4.97 -15.80 35.40
N ASP A 131 -6.29 -15.80 35.58
CA ASP A 131 -7.24 -15.79 34.47
C ASP A 131 -7.39 -14.38 33.90
N TYR A 132 -7.16 -14.26 32.60
CA TYR A 132 -7.38 -13.05 31.83
C TYR A 132 -8.88 -12.80 31.66
N VAL A 133 -9.35 -11.62 32.09
CA VAL A 133 -10.75 -11.22 31.96
C VAL A 133 -11.07 -10.88 30.50
N LEU A 134 -12.14 -11.45 29.97
CA LEU A 134 -12.66 -11.16 28.63
C LEU A 134 -13.89 -10.25 28.71
N ASN A 135 -13.81 -9.10 28.04
CA ASN A 135 -14.97 -8.25 27.80
C ASN A 135 -15.55 -8.60 26.43
N GLY A 136 -16.64 -9.38 26.43
CA GLY A 136 -17.37 -9.80 25.23
C GLY A 136 -17.38 -11.32 25.01
N ILE A 137 -18.55 -11.84 24.63
CA ILE A 137 -18.74 -13.24 24.20
C ILE A 137 -18.82 -13.23 22.66
N PRO A 138 -18.06 -14.08 21.93
CA PRO A 138 -18.28 -14.24 20.50
C PRO A 138 -19.60 -14.97 20.25
N ILE A 139 -20.55 -14.28 19.62
CA ILE A 139 -21.80 -14.84 19.12
C ILE A 139 -21.75 -14.83 17.60
N VAL A 140 -22.06 -15.97 16.98
CA VAL A 140 -22.16 -16.09 15.52
C VAL A 140 -23.64 -16.20 15.15
N LEU A 141 -24.14 -15.15 14.49
CA LEU A 141 -25.49 -15.08 13.93
C LEU A 141 -25.40 -15.25 12.41
N VAL A 142 -26.11 -16.26 11.87
CA VAL A 142 -26.25 -16.45 10.42
C VAL A 142 -27.72 -16.60 10.07
N SER A 143 -28.22 -15.66 9.26
CA SER A 143 -29.60 -15.62 8.77
C SER A 143 -29.61 -15.57 7.24
N LEU A 144 -30.44 -16.40 6.62
CA LEU A 144 -30.61 -16.49 5.17
C LEU A 144 -31.87 -15.74 4.76
N GLY A 145 -31.73 -14.44 4.55
CA GLY A 145 -32.84 -13.56 4.22
C GLY A 145 -33.41 -13.81 2.81
N SER A 146 -34.72 -14.03 2.73
CA SER A 146 -35.51 -13.58 1.60
C SER A 146 -35.96 -12.12 1.86
N GLN A 147 -35.47 -11.18 1.04
CA GLN A 147 -36.05 -9.85 0.76
C GLN A 147 -36.96 -9.23 1.84
N GLY A 148 -36.39 -8.33 2.66
CA GLY A 148 -37.15 -7.44 3.56
C GLY A 148 -37.41 -8.04 4.95
N ILE A 149 -36.90 -7.37 6.00
CA ILE A 149 -37.14 -7.78 7.39
C ILE A 149 -38.54 -7.36 7.81
N LYS A 150 -39.44 -8.34 7.89
CA LYS A 150 -40.69 -8.28 8.66
C LYS A 150 -40.77 -9.56 9.48
N ILE A 151 -40.73 -9.45 10.80
CA ILE A 151 -40.86 -10.60 11.70
C ILE A 151 -42.34 -10.76 12.04
N GLU A 152 -42.97 -11.82 11.52
CA GLU A 152 -44.29 -12.28 11.98
C GLU A 152 -44.08 -13.44 12.95
N ALA A 153 -44.62 -13.31 14.15
CA ALA A 153 -44.55 -14.35 15.17
C ALA A 153 -45.57 -15.46 14.89
N TYR A 154 -45.10 -16.70 14.75
CA TYR A 154 -45.98 -17.87 14.70
C TYR A 154 -46.10 -18.53 16.07
N GLN A 155 -47.32 -18.62 16.58
CA GLN A 155 -47.65 -19.44 17.74
C GLN A 155 -47.51 -20.93 17.39
N SER A 156 -46.87 -21.71 18.25
CA SER A 156 -46.99 -23.17 18.23
C SER A 156 -48.05 -23.60 19.24
N GLY A 157 -49.22 -23.99 18.75
CA GLY A 157 -50.25 -24.63 19.56
C GLY A 157 -49.98 -26.13 19.68
N GLY A 158 -49.70 -26.61 20.89
CA GLY A 158 -49.60 -28.03 21.21
C GLY A 158 -50.66 -28.42 22.24
N SER A 159 -51.78 -28.99 21.79
CA SER A 159 -52.82 -29.50 22.68
C SER A 159 -52.41 -30.86 23.25
N GLY A 160 -52.33 -30.96 24.59
CA GLY A 160 -52.05 -32.19 25.32
C GLY A 160 -52.82 -32.19 26.63
N SER A 161 -53.88 -32.99 26.72
CA SER A 161 -54.86 -32.93 27.80
C SER A 161 -54.68 -34.02 28.86
N SER A 162 -54.45 -33.64 30.12
CA SER A 162 -55.01 -34.31 31.33
C SER A 162 -54.65 -33.52 32.62
N PRO A 163 -55.39 -33.68 33.74
CA PRO A 163 -55.64 -32.57 34.65
C PRO A 163 -54.91 -32.59 36.01
N ALA A 164 -54.84 -31.38 36.59
CA ALA A 164 -54.84 -31.05 38.02
C ALA A 164 -53.65 -31.46 38.93
N GLN A 165 -52.83 -30.46 39.28
CA GLN A 165 -52.68 -30.05 40.68
C GLN A 165 -52.21 -28.59 40.79
N PRO A 166 -52.82 -27.74 41.64
CA PRO A 166 -52.35 -26.38 41.86
C PRO A 166 -51.16 -26.39 42.83
N SER A 167 -49.96 -26.13 42.33
CA SER A 167 -48.80 -25.80 43.18
C SER A 167 -48.46 -24.32 43.04
N THR A 168 -49.00 -23.52 43.96
CA THR A 168 -48.56 -22.15 44.22
C THR A 168 -47.13 -22.14 44.74
N SER A 169 -46.17 -22.22 43.81
CA SER A 169 -44.79 -21.82 44.06
C SER A 169 -44.54 -20.54 43.25
N GLY A 170 -44.33 -19.44 43.96
CA GLY A 170 -44.01 -18.14 43.37
C GLY A 170 -42.58 -18.14 42.84
N SER A 171 -42.34 -18.85 41.74
CA SER A 171 -41.17 -18.59 40.91
C SER A 171 -41.29 -17.14 40.43
N SER A 172 -40.48 -16.25 40.99
CA SER A 172 -40.37 -14.88 40.51
C SER A 172 -39.81 -14.96 39.08
N ALA A 173 -40.72 -14.87 38.12
CA ALA A 173 -40.39 -15.10 36.72
C ALA A 173 -39.31 -14.07 36.31
N LEU A 174 -38.20 -14.56 35.78
CA LEU A 174 -37.05 -13.73 35.48
C LEU A 174 -37.24 -13.07 34.11
N ALA A 175 -37.05 -11.76 34.05
CA ALA A 175 -36.88 -11.03 32.80
C ALA A 175 -35.50 -11.33 32.22
N LEU A 176 -35.41 -11.46 30.89
CA LEU A 176 -34.16 -11.70 30.17
C LEU A 176 -34.13 -10.80 28.93
N ILE A 177 -33.34 -9.74 29.02
CA ILE A 177 -33.25 -8.71 27.98
C ILE A 177 -32.22 -9.11 26.92
N THR A 178 -32.58 -8.94 25.66
CA THR A 178 -31.68 -8.94 24.51
C THR A 178 -31.77 -7.59 23.80
N VAL A 179 -30.69 -7.22 23.12
CA VAL A 179 -30.57 -5.99 22.34
C VAL A 179 -29.93 -6.36 21.02
N ASP A 180 -30.53 -5.94 19.91
CA ASP A 180 -29.97 -6.01 18.57
C ASP A 180 -29.89 -4.60 18.00
N ILE A 181 -28.75 -4.19 17.42
CA ILE A 181 -28.60 -2.91 16.70
C ILE A 181 -28.22 -3.14 15.24
N SER A 182 -28.95 -2.47 14.36
CA SER A 182 -28.63 -2.40 12.94
C SER A 182 -28.55 -0.95 12.46
N ALA A 183 -27.82 -0.75 11.36
CA ALA A 183 -27.66 0.56 10.74
C ALA A 183 -27.74 0.47 9.23
N SER A 184 -28.29 1.52 8.60
CA SER A 184 -28.39 1.63 7.15
C SER A 184 -28.14 3.07 6.69
N PRO A 185 -27.16 3.30 5.79
CA PRO A 185 -26.14 2.37 5.32
C PRO A 185 -24.99 2.17 6.33
N THR A 186 -24.35 1.00 6.35
CA THR A 186 -23.11 0.77 7.14
C THR A 186 -21.84 1.32 6.48
N LYS A 187 -21.92 1.77 5.22
CA LYS A 187 -20.85 2.43 4.47
C LYS A 187 -21.39 3.69 3.81
N ALA A 188 -20.86 4.85 4.18
CA ALA A 188 -21.39 6.15 3.74
C ALA A 188 -20.31 7.22 3.56
N GLU A 189 -20.59 8.23 2.74
CA GLU A 189 -19.72 9.39 2.60
C GLU A 189 -19.95 10.40 3.73
N THR A 190 -18.93 11.18 4.07
CA THR A 190 -19.02 12.26 5.06
C THR A 190 -20.17 13.21 4.72
N GLY A 191 -21.02 13.49 5.70
CA GLY A 191 -22.23 14.28 5.58
C GLY A 191 -23.52 13.47 5.42
N SER A 192 -23.44 12.16 5.15
CA SER A 192 -24.63 11.29 5.03
C SER A 192 -25.36 11.10 6.35
N ASN A 193 -26.67 10.90 6.29
CA ASN A 193 -27.47 10.44 7.42
C ASN A 193 -27.47 8.90 7.45
N ILE A 194 -27.23 8.33 8.61
CA ILE A 194 -27.28 6.91 8.91
C ILE A 194 -28.53 6.65 9.75
N ALA A 195 -29.40 5.76 9.31
CA ALA A 195 -30.53 5.28 10.09
C ALA A 195 -30.08 4.16 11.02
N PHE A 196 -30.42 4.26 12.30
CA PHE A 196 -30.20 3.24 13.30
C PHE A 196 -31.54 2.65 13.75
N LEU A 197 -31.53 1.34 13.97
CA LEU A 197 -32.65 0.56 14.48
C LEU A 197 -32.14 -0.33 15.61
N VAL A 198 -32.62 -0.07 16.83
CA VAL A 198 -32.33 -0.87 18.02
C VAL A 198 -33.59 -1.61 18.41
N ASN A 199 -33.56 -2.94 18.40
CA ASN A 199 -34.63 -3.78 18.90
C ASN A 199 -34.26 -4.26 20.31
N VAL A 200 -35.12 -3.99 21.28
CA VAL A 200 -34.93 -4.42 22.68
C VAL A 200 -36.03 -5.41 23.03
N SER A 201 -35.67 -6.66 23.26
CA SER A 201 -36.63 -7.74 23.50
C SER A 201 -36.47 -8.31 24.90
N ASN A 202 -37.59 -8.63 25.55
CA ASN A 202 -37.60 -9.39 26.79
C ASN A 202 -38.05 -10.82 26.48
N ILE A 203 -37.09 -11.73 26.32
CA ILE A 203 -37.36 -13.16 26.06
C ILE A 203 -37.60 -13.96 27.35
N GLY A 204 -37.53 -13.31 28.51
CA GLY A 204 -37.81 -13.91 29.81
C GLY A 204 -39.30 -14.13 30.08
N GLU A 205 -39.57 -14.88 31.15
CA GLU A 205 -40.93 -15.14 31.62
C GLU A 205 -41.45 -14.05 32.58
N GLY A 206 -40.59 -13.12 33.03
CA GLY A 206 -40.98 -11.97 33.84
C GLY A 206 -40.96 -10.65 33.07
N ALA A 207 -41.72 -9.66 33.53
CA ALA A 207 -41.63 -8.29 33.02
C ALA A 207 -40.41 -7.55 33.59
N TYR A 208 -39.86 -6.61 32.83
CA TYR A 208 -38.78 -5.72 33.26
C TYR A 208 -39.32 -4.30 33.48
N GLU A 209 -39.07 -3.68 34.63
CA GLU A 209 -39.49 -2.31 34.94
C GLU A 209 -38.31 -1.34 34.97
N GLY A 210 -38.53 -0.10 34.56
CA GLY A 210 -37.53 0.97 34.58
C GLY A 210 -36.30 0.72 33.71
N LEU A 211 -36.46 0.01 32.58
CA LEU A 211 -35.35 -0.32 31.67
C LEU A 211 -34.77 0.96 31.05
N GLU A 212 -33.47 1.19 31.24
CA GLU A 212 -32.72 2.21 30.52
C GLU A 212 -31.98 1.58 29.33
N VAL A 213 -32.18 2.16 28.15
CA VAL A 213 -31.48 1.79 26.92
C VAL A 213 -30.51 2.92 26.59
N GLN A 214 -29.25 2.58 26.37
CA GLN A 214 -28.20 3.53 26.01
C GLN A 214 -27.58 3.16 24.67
N VAL A 215 -27.36 4.16 23.79
CA VAL A 215 -26.60 3.99 22.55
C VAL A 215 -25.44 4.99 22.54
N ASP A 216 -24.22 4.47 22.50
CA ASP A 216 -22.99 5.26 22.41
C ASP A 216 -22.64 5.51 20.93
N LEU A 217 -22.78 6.77 20.51
CA LEU A 217 -22.31 7.24 19.21
C LEU A 217 -20.83 7.65 19.33
N THR A 218 -19.92 6.71 19.02
CA THR A 218 -18.48 6.95 18.93
C THR A 218 -18.16 8.26 18.16
N PRO A 219 -17.16 9.06 18.59
CA PRO A 219 -16.78 10.30 17.93
C PRO A 219 -16.61 10.15 16.42
N GLY A 220 -17.49 10.80 15.64
CA GLY A 220 -17.55 10.63 14.19
C GLY A 220 -18.98 10.56 13.63
N LEU A 221 -19.96 10.29 14.49
CA LEU A 221 -21.40 10.44 14.22
C LEU A 221 -21.98 11.55 15.12
N ASP A 222 -23.01 12.24 14.65
CA ASP A 222 -23.70 13.30 15.40
C ASP A 222 -25.23 13.07 15.35
N TYR A 223 -25.90 13.11 16.50
CA TYR A 223 -27.32 12.76 16.59
C TYR A 223 -28.22 13.81 15.91
N LEU A 224 -29.12 13.35 15.02
CA LEU A 224 -30.09 14.24 14.37
C LEU A 224 -31.32 14.45 15.27
N ILE A 225 -31.34 15.56 16.00
CA ILE A 225 -32.44 15.97 16.90
C ILE A 225 -33.79 15.92 16.17
N GLY A 226 -34.81 15.37 16.82
CA GLY A 226 -36.16 15.25 16.27
C GLY A 226 -36.40 14.02 15.39
N SER A 227 -35.38 13.15 15.24
CA SER A 227 -35.46 11.92 14.43
C SER A 227 -35.87 10.67 15.22
N SER A 228 -35.78 10.70 16.55
CA SER A 228 -35.96 9.53 17.40
C SER A 228 -37.42 9.11 17.56
N LYS A 229 -37.66 7.80 17.49
CA LYS A 229 -38.95 7.14 17.74
C LYS A 229 -38.77 5.93 18.64
N LEU A 230 -39.73 5.72 19.53
CA LEU A 230 -39.87 4.58 20.42
C LEU A 230 -41.23 3.92 20.14
N GLY A 231 -41.25 2.67 19.66
CA GLY A 231 -42.48 2.01 19.22
C GLY A 231 -43.25 2.79 18.14
N GLY A 232 -42.53 3.50 17.26
CA GLY A 232 -43.11 4.39 16.25
C GLY A 232 -43.53 5.80 16.74
N VAL A 233 -43.67 6.01 18.05
CA VAL A 233 -44.01 7.31 18.65
C VAL A 233 -42.75 8.17 18.76
N LYS A 234 -42.82 9.46 18.39
CA LYS A 234 -41.67 10.37 18.56
C LYS A 234 -41.34 10.57 20.05
N VAL A 235 -40.14 10.18 20.45
CA VAL A 235 -39.62 10.32 21.82
C VAL A 235 -38.14 10.64 21.71
N GLU A 236 -37.73 11.84 22.14
CA GLU A 236 -36.32 12.24 22.11
C GLU A 236 -35.52 11.60 23.27
N PRO A 237 -34.31 11.09 23.00
CA PRO A 237 -33.42 10.61 24.06
C PRO A 237 -32.86 11.77 24.88
N LYS A 238 -32.43 11.47 26.11
CA LYS A 238 -31.44 12.32 26.78
C LYS A 238 -30.08 12.08 26.11
N ASN A 239 -29.55 13.08 25.42
CA ASN A 239 -28.19 13.05 24.89
C ASN A 239 -27.20 13.58 25.94
N ASP A 240 -26.25 12.75 26.36
CA ASP A 240 -25.15 13.11 27.27
C ASP A 240 -23.83 12.77 26.58
N ARG A 241 -23.17 13.80 26.03
CA ARG A 241 -21.89 13.69 25.30
C ARG A 241 -21.89 12.63 24.19
N ASN A 242 -22.95 12.61 23.38
CA ASN A 242 -23.20 11.64 22.29
C ASN A 242 -23.61 10.23 22.72
N VAL A 243 -23.83 10.00 24.03
CA VAL A 243 -24.54 8.81 24.52
C VAL A 243 -26.02 9.14 24.62
N LEU A 244 -26.84 8.50 23.77
CA LEU A 244 -28.29 8.65 23.73
C LEU A 244 -28.94 7.71 24.73
N LYS A 245 -29.85 8.21 25.57
CA LYS A 245 -30.51 7.42 26.62
C LYS A 245 -32.03 7.53 26.57
N TRP A 246 -32.70 6.38 26.54
CA TRP A 246 -34.16 6.23 26.63
C TRP A 246 -34.54 5.50 27.92
N LYS A 247 -35.67 5.87 28.52
CA LYS A 247 -36.26 5.17 29.67
C LYS A 247 -37.58 4.54 29.28
N ILE A 248 -37.69 3.23 29.48
CA ILE A 248 -38.87 2.42 29.20
C ILE A 248 -39.46 2.01 30.55
N SER A 249 -40.67 2.48 30.86
CA SER A 249 -41.29 2.25 32.18
C SER A 249 -41.49 0.75 32.47
N LYS A 250 -41.91 -0.01 31.47
CA LYS A 250 -42.15 -1.46 31.55
C LYS A 250 -41.96 -2.12 30.19
N LEU A 251 -41.35 -3.29 30.16
CA LEU A 251 -41.28 -4.19 29.00
C LEU A 251 -41.79 -5.57 29.43
N ASP A 252 -42.96 -5.97 28.93
CA ASP A 252 -43.63 -7.20 29.32
C ASP A 252 -42.86 -8.46 28.89
N GLN A 253 -43.16 -9.60 29.52
CA GLN A 253 -42.62 -10.90 29.13
C GLN A 253 -42.89 -11.20 27.65
N LYS A 254 -41.93 -11.79 26.95
CA LYS A 254 -42.01 -12.18 25.53
C LYS A 254 -42.41 -11.03 24.57
N SER A 255 -42.12 -9.79 24.94
CA SER A 255 -42.39 -8.60 24.15
C SER A 255 -41.10 -7.94 23.64
N SER A 256 -41.22 -7.14 22.58
CA SER A 256 -40.11 -6.36 22.00
C SER A 256 -40.52 -4.92 21.75
N LEU A 257 -39.55 -4.01 21.83
CA LEU A 257 -39.73 -2.59 21.58
C LEU A 257 -38.63 -2.07 20.66
N GLU A 258 -39.06 -1.38 19.61
CA GLU A 258 -38.19 -0.79 18.59
C GLU A 258 -37.85 0.65 18.93
N ILE A 259 -36.57 1.00 18.82
CA ILE A 259 -36.07 2.38 18.82
C ILE A 259 -35.47 2.67 17.44
N SER A 260 -35.93 3.70 16.75
CA SER A 260 -35.34 4.16 15.49
C SER A 260 -34.92 5.62 15.57
N PHE A 261 -33.75 5.95 15.03
CA PHE A 261 -33.24 7.32 14.99
C PHE A 261 -32.26 7.54 13.83
N LEU A 262 -31.87 8.79 13.58
CA LEU A 262 -30.86 9.16 12.58
C LEU A 262 -29.64 9.79 13.25
N ALA A 263 -28.45 9.50 12.74
CA ALA A 263 -27.23 10.26 13.05
C ALA A 263 -26.47 10.61 11.77
N LYS A 264 -25.84 11.78 11.74
CA LYS A 264 -25.06 12.30 10.63
C LYS A 264 -23.60 11.88 10.75
N LEU A 265 -23.04 11.30 9.69
CA LEU A 265 -21.63 10.92 9.64
C LEU A 265 -20.76 12.17 9.43
N ILE A 266 -20.13 12.67 10.51
CA ILE A 266 -19.27 13.86 10.48
C ILE A 266 -17.78 13.53 10.26
N ALA A 267 -17.39 12.27 10.44
CA ALA A 267 -16.01 11.82 10.22
C ALA A 267 -15.60 11.83 8.73
N THR A 268 -14.34 12.20 8.47
CA THR A 268 -13.74 12.27 7.13
C THR A 268 -13.08 10.97 6.66
N ALA A 269 -12.74 10.07 7.59
CA ALA A 269 -12.18 8.74 7.32
C ALA A 269 -12.35 7.83 8.54
N GLY A 270 -12.22 6.51 8.36
CA GLY A 270 -12.17 5.53 9.46
C GLY A 270 -13.41 4.63 9.57
N SER A 271 -13.47 3.89 10.66
CA SER A 271 -14.61 3.03 11.03
C SER A 271 -14.97 3.25 12.50
N PHE A 272 -16.26 3.36 12.77
CA PHE A 272 -16.84 3.83 14.02
C PHE A 272 -17.77 2.76 14.56
N ASN A 273 -17.52 2.29 15.79
CA ASN A 273 -18.36 1.28 16.42
C ASN A 273 -19.48 1.96 17.19
N VAL A 274 -20.73 1.71 16.84
CA VAL A 274 -21.89 2.19 17.60
C VAL A 274 -22.39 1.06 18.47
N VAL A 275 -22.48 1.28 19.78
CA VAL A 275 -22.83 0.24 20.76
C VAL A 275 -24.19 0.57 21.36
N ALA A 276 -25.13 -0.36 21.27
CA ALA A 276 -26.39 -0.33 22.02
C ALA A 276 -26.27 -1.20 23.27
N SER A 277 -26.90 -0.79 24.37
CA SER A 277 -26.96 -1.56 25.61
C SER A 277 -28.28 -1.34 26.35
N ALA A 278 -28.78 -2.40 26.99
CA ALA A 278 -29.94 -2.35 27.88
C ALA A 278 -29.80 -3.44 28.95
N ALA A 279 -29.96 -3.06 30.21
CA ALA A 279 -29.64 -3.91 31.37
C ALA A 279 -28.20 -4.50 31.27
N THR A 280 -28.07 -5.82 31.09
CA THR A 280 -26.79 -6.53 30.93
C THR A 280 -26.49 -6.95 29.49
N ALA A 281 -27.38 -6.66 28.54
CA ALA A 281 -27.22 -6.99 27.13
C ALA A 281 -26.62 -5.81 26.35
N SER A 282 -25.81 -6.12 25.34
CA SER A 282 -25.21 -5.15 24.44
C SER A 282 -24.95 -5.74 23.06
N ASP A 283 -25.12 -4.94 22.02
CA ASP A 283 -24.77 -5.27 20.64
C ASP A 283 -24.12 -4.06 19.96
N SER A 284 -23.44 -4.25 18.82
CA SER A 284 -22.70 -3.18 18.16
C SER A 284 -22.63 -3.29 16.64
N VAL A 285 -22.70 -2.15 15.96
CA VAL A 285 -22.63 -2.03 14.50
C VAL A 285 -21.49 -1.10 14.07
N ILE A 286 -20.72 -1.53 13.07
CA ILE A 286 -19.60 -0.74 12.52
C ILE A 286 -20.08 0.09 11.34
N ILE A 287 -19.92 1.42 11.45
CA ILE A 287 -20.11 2.37 10.35
C ILE A 287 -18.74 2.73 9.79
N SER A 288 -18.50 2.46 8.51
CA SER A 288 -17.27 2.88 7.83
C SER A 288 -17.52 4.10 6.95
N VAL A 289 -16.63 5.08 7.03
CA VAL A 289 -16.60 6.16 6.04
C VAL A 289 -16.15 5.53 4.71
N LYS A 290 -17.04 5.54 3.71
CA LYS A 290 -16.62 5.38 2.31
C LYS A 290 -15.74 6.61 2.04
N PRO A 291 -14.44 6.44 1.73
CA PRO A 291 -13.65 7.56 1.24
C PRO A 291 -14.42 8.14 0.06
N LYS A 292 -14.65 9.47 0.04
CA LYS A 292 -15.28 10.10 -1.10
C LYS A 292 -14.53 9.64 -2.32
N GLU A 293 -15.19 8.82 -3.13
CA GLU A 293 -14.58 8.21 -4.29
C GLU A 293 -14.21 9.40 -5.16
N VAL A 294 -12.91 9.65 -5.31
CA VAL A 294 -12.43 10.71 -6.20
C VAL A 294 -12.85 10.24 -7.56
N ALA A 295 -14.03 10.71 -7.99
CA ALA A 295 -14.62 10.38 -9.26
C ALA A 295 -13.51 10.56 -10.27
N ALA A 296 -13.15 9.47 -10.98
CA ALA A 296 -12.14 9.51 -12.02
C ALA A 296 -12.41 10.77 -12.84
N PRO A 297 -11.44 11.70 -12.96
CA PRO A 297 -11.73 13.06 -13.41
C PRO A 297 -12.62 12.98 -14.63
N GLN A 298 -13.84 13.53 -14.52
CA GLN A 298 -14.70 13.62 -15.70
C GLN A 298 -13.83 14.20 -16.80
N PRO A 299 -13.88 13.66 -18.03
CA PRO A 299 -13.16 14.28 -19.13
C PRO A 299 -13.68 15.71 -19.24
N GLN A 300 -12.90 16.65 -18.71
CA GLN A 300 -12.99 18.05 -19.10
C GLN A 300 -13.00 18.03 -20.62
N PRO A 301 -13.83 18.86 -21.30
CA PRO A 301 -13.71 19.00 -22.74
C PRO A 301 -12.25 19.26 -23.01
N GLN A 302 -11.58 18.31 -23.68
CA GLN A 302 -10.12 18.35 -23.78
C GLN A 302 -9.76 19.70 -24.36
N GLN A 303 -9.09 20.54 -23.58
CA GLN A 303 -8.21 21.54 -24.19
C GLN A 303 -7.25 20.69 -25.00
N VAL A 304 -7.51 20.64 -26.31
CA VAL A 304 -6.70 19.86 -27.24
C VAL A 304 -5.27 20.27 -26.96
N PRO A 305 -4.40 19.35 -26.52
CA PRO A 305 -3.11 19.72 -25.95
C PRO A 305 -2.41 20.65 -26.92
N GLU A 306 -1.84 21.74 -26.42
CA GLU A 306 -1.26 22.79 -27.25
C GLU A 306 -0.09 22.20 -28.07
N VAL A 307 -0.36 21.73 -29.29
CA VAL A 307 0.62 21.01 -30.10
C VAL A 307 1.40 22.04 -30.90
N VAL A 308 2.55 22.46 -30.37
CA VAL A 308 3.50 23.29 -31.12
C VAL A 308 4.55 22.39 -31.77
N GLU A 309 4.55 22.27 -33.09
CA GLU A 309 5.62 21.62 -33.85
C GLU A 309 6.83 22.56 -34.00
N LEU A 310 8.05 22.01 -33.92
CA LEU A 310 9.30 22.75 -33.96
C LEU A 310 10.17 22.27 -35.13
N GLU A 311 10.42 23.17 -36.06
CA GLU A 311 11.41 23.01 -37.12
C GLU A 311 12.49 24.08 -36.98
N VAL A 312 13.74 23.70 -37.22
CA VAL A 312 14.89 24.61 -37.20
C VAL A 312 15.74 24.31 -38.42
N SER A 313 16.04 25.34 -39.21
CA SER A 313 16.97 25.27 -40.33
C SER A 313 18.02 26.38 -40.20
N GLY A 314 19.11 26.22 -40.93
CA GLY A 314 20.25 27.11 -40.87
C GLY A 314 21.00 27.10 -42.18
N SER A 315 21.44 28.28 -42.60
CA SER A 315 22.27 28.49 -43.78
C SER A 315 23.41 29.45 -43.45
N SER A 316 24.33 29.64 -44.38
CA SER A 316 25.46 30.56 -44.25
C SER A 316 25.76 31.21 -45.60
N SER A 317 26.38 32.39 -45.53
CA SER A 317 27.03 33.06 -46.65
C SER A 317 28.33 33.65 -46.12
N GLY A 318 29.47 33.09 -46.55
CA GLY A 318 30.78 33.41 -45.99
C GLY A 318 30.87 33.18 -44.47
N ARG A 319 31.06 34.28 -43.73
CA ARG A 319 31.20 34.30 -42.26
C ARG A 319 29.90 34.63 -41.50
N VAL A 320 28.79 34.90 -42.19
CA VAL A 320 27.48 35.15 -41.56
C VAL A 320 26.57 33.95 -41.76
N GLY A 321 26.02 33.43 -40.66
CA GLY A 321 25.02 32.38 -40.63
C GLY A 321 23.63 32.97 -40.42
N SER A 322 22.60 32.36 -41.00
CA SER A 322 21.20 32.70 -40.74
C SER A 322 20.47 31.47 -40.23
N VAL A 323 19.77 31.61 -39.11
CA VAL A 323 18.96 30.57 -38.47
C VAL A 323 17.49 30.90 -38.68
N THR A 324 16.70 29.91 -39.06
CA THR A 324 15.24 30.01 -39.14
C THR A 324 14.59 29.00 -38.19
N ILE A 325 13.82 29.51 -37.23
CA ILE A 325 12.94 28.72 -36.35
C ILE A 325 11.53 28.83 -36.91
N THR A 326 10.92 27.69 -37.25
CA THR A 326 9.51 27.59 -37.63
C THR A 326 8.74 26.89 -36.52
N LEU A 327 7.61 27.48 -36.14
CA LEU A 327 6.67 26.93 -35.18
C LEU A 327 5.28 26.85 -35.80
N THR A 328 4.66 25.68 -35.75
CA THR A 328 3.30 25.46 -36.28
C THR A 328 2.42 24.96 -35.15
N SER A 329 1.22 25.53 -34.97
CA SER A 329 0.27 25.07 -33.95
C SER A 329 -1.12 24.80 -34.54
N PRO A 330 -1.52 23.52 -34.73
CA PRO A 330 -2.87 23.16 -35.19
C PRO A 330 -3.98 23.61 -34.22
N THR A 331 -3.66 23.70 -32.93
CA THR A 331 -4.60 24.07 -31.86
C THR A 331 -4.64 25.58 -31.58
N GLY A 332 -3.59 26.31 -31.96
CA GLY A 332 -3.29 27.65 -31.45
C GLY A 332 -2.48 27.54 -30.17
N ALA A 333 -1.67 28.56 -29.89
CA ALA A 333 -0.71 28.56 -28.80
C ALA A 333 -0.46 29.98 -28.27
N ASN A 334 -0.37 30.16 -26.95
CA ASN A 334 -0.24 31.49 -26.33
C ASN A 334 0.96 31.56 -25.39
N SER A 335 1.75 32.64 -25.50
CA SER A 335 2.94 32.86 -24.66
C SER A 335 3.97 31.72 -24.75
N VAL A 336 4.15 31.14 -25.94
CA VAL A 336 5.17 30.12 -26.23
C VAL A 336 6.56 30.69 -25.96
N ARG A 337 7.26 30.14 -24.97
CA ARG A 337 8.66 30.50 -24.70
C ARG A 337 9.58 29.75 -25.65
N ILE A 338 10.44 30.50 -26.34
CA ILE A 338 11.47 29.97 -27.23
C ILE A 338 12.81 30.36 -26.64
N VAL A 339 13.74 29.41 -26.55
CA VAL A 339 15.11 29.65 -26.10
C VAL A 339 16.08 29.06 -27.12
N ALA A 340 17.02 29.86 -27.64
CA ALA A 340 18.07 29.40 -28.55
C ALA A 340 19.45 29.63 -27.93
N ASN A 341 20.23 28.57 -27.75
CA ASN A 341 21.62 28.63 -27.27
C ASN A 341 22.58 28.46 -28.46
N LEU A 342 23.54 29.38 -28.60
CA LEU A 342 24.40 29.50 -29.78
C LEU A 342 25.77 28.79 -29.63
N ASN A 343 26.06 28.19 -28.48
CA ASN A 343 27.30 27.43 -28.18
C ASN A 343 28.61 28.14 -28.59
N SER A 344 29.15 27.84 -29.79
CA SER A 344 30.40 28.39 -30.33
C SER A 344 30.21 29.57 -31.30
N LEU A 345 28.98 30.05 -31.45
CA LEU A 345 28.59 31.20 -32.29
C LEU A 345 28.20 32.39 -31.40
N LYS A 346 28.17 33.58 -31.99
CA LYS A 346 27.70 34.84 -31.41
C LYS A 346 26.46 35.31 -32.15
N TYR A 347 25.53 35.93 -31.44
CA TYR A 347 24.37 36.60 -32.03
C TYR A 347 24.79 37.91 -32.71
N VAL A 348 24.27 38.18 -33.91
CA VAL A 348 24.38 39.51 -34.54
C VAL A 348 23.24 40.38 -33.98
N PRO A 349 23.52 41.48 -33.24
CA PRO A 349 22.50 42.35 -32.68
C PRO A 349 21.49 42.85 -33.74
N ASP A 350 20.24 43.03 -33.32
CA ASP A 350 19.11 43.53 -34.13
C ASP A 350 18.81 42.75 -35.43
N SER A 351 19.45 41.60 -35.64
CA SER A 351 19.21 40.73 -36.81
C SER A 351 17.94 39.88 -36.70
N ALA A 352 17.37 39.74 -35.50
CA ALA A 352 16.20 38.91 -35.27
C ALA A 352 14.91 39.52 -35.83
N LYS A 353 14.16 38.71 -36.59
CA LYS A 353 12.86 39.07 -37.18
C LYS A 353 11.83 37.99 -36.92
N LEU A 354 10.62 38.38 -36.56
CA LEU A 354 9.43 37.53 -36.41
C LEU A 354 8.48 37.88 -37.55
N ALA A 355 8.18 36.92 -38.43
CA ALA A 355 7.35 37.13 -39.63
C ALA A 355 7.78 38.37 -40.46
N ASN A 356 9.09 38.54 -40.65
CA ASN A 356 9.76 39.66 -41.32
C ASN A 356 9.72 41.03 -40.60
N MET A 357 9.05 41.17 -39.46
CA MET A 357 9.12 42.36 -38.60
C MET A 357 10.24 42.23 -37.56
N PRO A 358 10.88 43.32 -37.09
CA PRO A 358 11.91 43.25 -36.05
C PRO A 358 11.40 42.56 -34.77
N ALA A 359 12.15 41.57 -34.26
CA ALA A 359 11.77 40.80 -33.08
C ALA A 359 12.50 41.30 -31.83
N LYS A 360 11.74 41.72 -30.81
CA LYS A 360 12.30 42.00 -29.48
C LYS A 360 12.90 40.72 -28.90
N THR A 361 14.21 40.71 -28.69
CA THR A 361 15.00 39.54 -28.32
C THR A 361 15.64 39.77 -26.94
N ASP A 362 15.39 38.90 -25.97
CA ASP A 362 16.08 38.93 -24.67
C ASP A 362 17.38 38.10 -24.78
N VAL A 363 18.53 38.79 -24.68
CA VAL A 363 19.87 38.22 -24.88
C VAL A 363 20.56 38.08 -23.53
N LYS A 364 20.87 36.85 -23.11
CA LYS A 364 21.53 36.54 -21.84
C LYS A 364 22.73 35.62 -22.08
N GLY A 365 23.93 36.20 -22.07
CA GLY A 365 25.14 35.50 -22.43
C GLY A 365 25.05 34.98 -23.87
N ASN A 366 25.15 33.66 -24.06
CA ASN A 366 24.99 33.03 -25.38
C ASN A 366 23.60 32.40 -25.63
N SER A 367 22.60 32.80 -24.83
CA SER A 367 21.21 32.38 -24.98
C SER A 367 20.34 33.56 -25.45
N LEU A 368 19.57 33.32 -26.50
CA LEU A 368 18.49 34.19 -26.98
C LEU A 368 17.16 33.65 -26.47
N SER A 369 16.20 34.53 -26.19
CA SER A 369 14.84 34.09 -25.89
C SER A 369 13.77 35.05 -26.41
N TRP A 370 12.62 34.46 -26.74
CA TRP A 370 11.43 35.11 -27.26
C TRP A 370 10.17 34.55 -26.59
N LEU A 371 9.11 35.35 -26.58
CA LEU A 371 7.78 34.96 -26.15
C LEU A 371 6.81 35.32 -27.27
N ILE A 372 6.08 34.34 -27.83
CA ILE A 372 5.19 34.57 -28.97
C ILE A 372 3.81 33.93 -28.75
N SER A 373 2.81 34.38 -29.50
CA SER A 373 1.53 33.68 -29.65
C SER A 373 1.32 33.28 -31.11
N ILE A 374 0.72 32.11 -31.32
CA ILE A 374 0.44 31.49 -32.62
C ILE A 374 -1.07 31.27 -32.69
N SER A 375 -1.72 31.79 -33.72
CA SER A 375 -3.15 31.54 -33.95
C SER A 375 -3.45 30.06 -34.22
N LYS A 376 -4.71 29.64 -34.08
CA LYS A 376 -5.13 28.26 -34.39
C LYS A 376 -4.91 27.93 -35.87
N GLY A 377 -4.14 26.87 -36.14
CA GLY A 377 -3.68 26.53 -37.50
C GLY A 377 -2.58 27.44 -38.03
N GLY A 378 -2.05 28.35 -37.20
CA GLY A 378 -1.06 29.35 -37.58
C GLY A 378 0.37 28.81 -37.57
N LYS A 379 1.24 29.57 -38.25
CA LYS A 379 2.69 29.37 -38.28
C LYS A 379 3.39 30.68 -37.89
N ALA A 380 4.34 30.58 -36.97
CA ALA A 380 5.27 31.65 -36.63
C ALA A 380 6.68 31.31 -37.14
N VAL A 381 7.38 32.29 -37.67
CA VAL A 381 8.74 32.13 -38.20
C VAL A 381 9.64 33.20 -37.59
N ILE A 382 10.68 32.78 -36.88
CA ILE A 382 11.74 33.65 -36.38
C ILE A 382 12.99 33.41 -37.22
N THR A 383 13.55 34.46 -37.81
CA THR A 383 14.87 34.42 -38.46
C THR A 383 15.85 35.29 -37.69
N PHE A 384 17.10 34.88 -37.56
CA PHE A 384 18.15 35.70 -36.95
C PHE A 384 19.54 35.31 -37.47
N ASN A 385 20.49 36.23 -37.38
CA ASN A 385 21.85 36.00 -37.87
C ASN A 385 22.83 35.73 -36.72
N VAL A 386 23.85 34.94 -37.05
CA VAL A 386 24.91 34.52 -36.14
C VAL A 386 26.27 34.53 -36.83
N GLU A 387 27.31 34.77 -36.07
CA GLU A 387 28.70 34.77 -36.54
C GLU A 387 29.57 33.82 -35.70
N PRO A 388 30.66 33.27 -36.23
CA PRO A 388 31.59 32.45 -35.47
C PRO A 388 32.23 33.23 -34.32
N SER A 389 32.36 32.61 -33.14
CA SER A 389 32.93 33.30 -31.98
C SER A 389 34.41 33.69 -32.14
N SER A 390 35.16 32.98 -32.99
CA SER A 390 36.55 33.27 -33.39
C SER A 390 36.78 32.97 -34.89
N ASP A 391 37.97 33.32 -35.41
CA ASP A 391 38.37 33.01 -36.79
C ASP A 391 38.70 31.52 -37.02
N GLU A 392 38.90 30.73 -35.96
CA GLU A 392 39.15 29.28 -36.03
C GLU A 392 37.86 28.45 -36.14
N VAL A 393 36.72 29.02 -35.73
CA VAL A 393 35.42 28.33 -35.74
C VAL A 393 34.87 28.28 -37.18
N THR A 394 34.95 27.09 -37.79
CA THR A 394 34.41 26.77 -39.13
C THR A 394 33.01 26.17 -39.08
N SER A 395 32.50 25.80 -37.91
CA SER A 395 31.11 25.40 -37.71
C SER A 395 30.65 25.59 -36.27
N GLY A 396 29.35 25.78 -36.07
CA GLY A 396 28.76 25.83 -34.74
C GLY A 396 27.33 25.32 -34.72
N GLU A 397 26.91 24.82 -33.56
CA GLU A 397 25.57 24.28 -33.35
C GLU A 397 24.70 25.27 -32.59
N VAL A 398 23.51 25.53 -33.12
CA VAL A 398 22.44 26.29 -32.46
C VAL A 398 21.41 25.30 -31.94
N ASN A 399 21.20 25.31 -30.62
CA ASN A 399 20.24 24.45 -29.93
C ASN A 399 19.00 25.26 -29.54
N VAL A 400 17.83 24.89 -30.06
CA VAL A 400 16.55 25.56 -29.83
C VAL A 400 15.65 24.68 -28.96
N PHE A 401 15.10 25.27 -27.92
CA PHE A 401 14.26 24.63 -26.91
C PHE A 401 12.93 25.36 -26.79
N LEU A 402 11.87 24.58 -26.59
CA LEU A 402 10.54 25.02 -26.17
C LEU A 402 10.28 24.45 -24.77
N PRO A 403 10.65 25.16 -23.69
CA PRO A 403 10.61 24.61 -22.33
C PRO A 403 9.23 24.12 -21.93
N ASP A 404 8.19 24.90 -22.27
CA ASP A 404 6.79 24.65 -21.92
C ASP A 404 6.21 23.41 -22.63
N PHE A 405 6.88 22.94 -23.69
CA PHE A 405 6.47 21.80 -24.52
C PHE A 405 7.43 20.61 -24.46
N GLY A 406 8.56 20.73 -23.73
CA GLY A 406 9.61 19.72 -23.67
C GLY A 406 10.27 19.38 -25.02
N LYS A 407 10.13 20.24 -26.04
CA LYS A 407 10.65 20.00 -27.39
C LYS A 407 11.99 20.69 -27.60
N GLN A 408 12.88 20.03 -28.33
CA GLN A 408 14.19 20.56 -28.70
C GLN A 408 14.58 20.15 -30.12
N LYS A 409 15.30 21.02 -30.82
CA LYS A 409 15.92 20.79 -32.13
C LYS A 409 17.26 21.52 -32.17
N SER A 410 18.25 20.94 -32.84
CA SER A 410 19.50 21.63 -33.11
C SER A 410 19.76 21.73 -34.61
N VAL A 411 20.54 22.74 -35.00
CA VAL A 411 21.05 22.91 -36.36
C VAL A 411 22.53 23.25 -36.32
N THR A 412 23.32 22.64 -37.21
CA THR A 412 24.73 22.97 -37.38
C THR A 412 24.89 23.89 -38.58
N ILE A 413 25.50 25.06 -38.36
CA ILE A 413 25.87 26.00 -39.41
C ILE A 413 27.36 25.80 -39.71
N LYS A 414 27.71 25.71 -40.99
CA LYS A 414 29.10 25.65 -41.47
C LYS A 414 29.45 26.97 -42.13
N PHE A 415 30.60 27.52 -41.80
CA PHE A 415 31.08 28.80 -42.31
C PHE A 415 32.24 28.56 -43.26
N GLU A 416 32.39 29.45 -44.25
CA GLU A 416 33.56 29.41 -45.11
C GLU A 416 34.80 29.81 -44.31
N ALA A 417 35.89 29.07 -44.49
CA ALA A 417 37.16 29.44 -43.91
C ALA A 417 37.61 30.77 -44.52
N LYS A 418 38.00 31.72 -43.67
CA LYS A 418 38.57 33.00 -44.09
C LYS A 418 39.82 32.70 -44.92
N GLN A 419 39.77 32.93 -46.23
CA GLN A 419 40.93 32.75 -47.10
C GLN A 419 42.05 33.68 -46.59
N MET A 420 43.10 33.09 -46.02
CA MET A 420 44.33 33.83 -45.76
C MET A 420 44.92 34.21 -47.11
N VAL A 421 44.86 35.50 -47.43
CA VAL A 421 45.62 36.07 -48.55
C VAL A 421 47.10 35.94 -48.19
N MET A 422 47.74 34.88 -48.66
CA MET A 422 49.18 34.69 -48.52
C MET A 422 49.91 35.72 -49.39
N GLY A 423 50.49 36.73 -48.73
CA GLY A 423 51.70 37.39 -49.21
C GLY A 423 52.88 36.40 -49.28
N PRO A 424 53.96 36.75 -49.99
CA PRO A 424 54.77 35.77 -50.69
C PRO A 424 55.58 34.80 -49.83
N SER A 425 55.88 33.67 -50.46
CA SER A 425 56.61 32.50 -49.96
C SER A 425 57.89 32.81 -49.19
N LEU A 426 57.98 32.28 -47.96
CA LEU A 426 59.26 31.91 -47.35
C LEU A 426 59.44 30.39 -47.51
N GLU A 427 60.37 30.02 -48.39
CA GLU A 427 60.69 28.63 -48.73
C GLU A 427 61.55 27.99 -47.62
N ILE A 428 60.91 27.48 -46.56
CA ILE A 428 61.60 26.76 -45.48
C ILE A 428 61.56 25.26 -45.75
N LYS A 429 62.67 24.72 -46.28
CA LYS A 429 62.89 23.27 -46.41
C LYS A 429 63.14 22.65 -45.03
N LEU A 430 62.10 22.10 -44.39
CA LEU A 430 62.29 21.15 -43.29
C LEU A 430 62.53 19.72 -43.82
N PRO A 431 63.34 18.91 -43.12
CA PRO A 431 63.67 17.55 -43.54
C PRO A 431 62.46 16.61 -43.48
N GLN A 432 62.43 15.64 -44.39
CA GLN A 432 61.34 14.66 -44.52
C GLN A 432 61.27 13.71 -43.31
N ILE A 433 60.44 14.06 -42.32
CA ILE A 433 59.95 13.10 -41.32
C ILE A 433 58.73 12.38 -41.95
N PRO A 434 58.73 11.03 -42.05
CA PRO A 434 57.63 10.31 -42.68
C PRO A 434 56.31 10.49 -41.91
N ILE A 435 55.30 11.01 -42.63
CA ILE A 435 53.96 11.40 -42.15
C ILE A 435 53.24 10.32 -41.31
N TRP A 436 53.56 9.05 -41.50
CA TRP A 436 52.98 7.91 -40.78
C TRP A 436 53.12 7.99 -39.25
N ILE A 437 54.15 8.67 -38.73
CA ILE A 437 54.34 8.87 -37.28
C ILE A 437 53.20 9.73 -36.66
N PHE A 438 52.63 10.66 -37.43
CA PHE A 438 51.58 11.57 -36.94
C PHE A 438 50.15 11.06 -37.17
N LEU A 439 49.95 10.03 -38.01
CA LEU A 439 48.62 9.48 -38.31
C LEU A 439 48.13 8.44 -37.29
N LEU A 440 49.03 7.71 -36.64
CA LEU A 440 48.70 6.67 -35.66
C LEU A 440 47.91 7.19 -34.43
N PRO A 441 48.28 8.33 -33.79
CA PRO A 441 47.52 8.86 -32.65
C PRO A 441 46.11 9.34 -33.04
N LEU A 442 45.96 9.90 -34.25
CA LEU A 442 44.72 10.54 -34.71
C LEU A 442 43.59 9.53 -34.99
N LEU A 443 43.91 8.29 -35.36
CA LEU A 443 42.93 7.20 -35.50
C LEU A 443 42.54 6.56 -34.15
N ALA A 444 43.43 6.56 -33.15
CA ALA A 444 43.15 5.93 -31.86
C ALA A 444 42.11 6.71 -31.03
N ILE A 445 42.16 8.04 -31.04
CA ILE A 445 41.32 8.92 -30.23
C ILE A 445 39.80 8.74 -30.48
N PRO A 446 39.29 8.78 -31.74
CA PRO A 446 37.85 8.58 -31.99
C PRO A 446 37.39 7.14 -31.67
N VAL A 447 38.25 6.14 -31.86
CA VAL A 447 37.94 4.74 -31.49
C VAL A 447 37.77 4.60 -29.98
N VAL A 448 38.68 5.18 -29.18
CA VAL A 448 38.60 5.15 -27.71
C VAL A 448 37.37 5.91 -27.19
N LEU A 449 37.04 7.07 -27.78
CA LEU A 449 35.85 7.84 -27.40
C LEU A 449 34.53 7.15 -27.79
N ALA A 450 34.47 6.48 -28.94
CA ALA A 450 33.34 5.65 -29.33
C ALA A 450 33.17 4.43 -28.40
N TYR A 451 34.28 3.81 -27.98
CA TYR A 451 34.25 2.68 -27.05
C TYR A 451 33.72 3.07 -25.66
N LYS A 452 34.03 4.29 -25.20
CA LYS A 452 33.66 4.78 -23.86
C LYS A 452 32.20 5.26 -23.74
N ARG A 453 31.47 5.43 -24.85
CA ARG A 453 30.07 5.89 -24.88
C ARG A 453 29.01 4.79 -25.06
N ARG A 454 29.40 3.53 -25.26
CA ARG A 454 28.44 2.41 -25.10
C ARG A 454 28.17 2.22 -23.61
N GLY A 455 26.99 2.66 -23.17
CA GLY A 455 26.48 2.30 -21.85
C GLY A 455 26.42 0.78 -21.69
N ARG A 456 26.53 0.28 -20.45
CA ARG A 456 26.43 -1.15 -20.17
C ARG A 456 25.09 -1.67 -20.67
N GLU A 457 25.10 -2.80 -21.37
CA GLU A 457 23.86 -3.45 -21.77
C GLU A 457 23.13 -3.91 -20.50
N ALA A 458 21.84 -3.59 -20.37
CA ALA A 458 21.03 -4.17 -19.29
C ALA A 458 20.85 -5.68 -19.53
N ILE A 459 20.79 -6.50 -18.50
CA ILE A 459 20.34 -7.91 -18.61
C ILE A 459 19.38 -8.23 -17.47
N VAL A 460 18.43 -9.13 -17.70
CA VAL A 460 17.55 -9.66 -16.63
C VAL A 460 17.91 -11.11 -16.35
N MET A 461 17.89 -11.55 -15.10
CA MET A 461 18.26 -12.93 -14.73
C MET A 461 17.21 -13.58 -13.82
N ASP A 462 16.92 -14.87 -14.05
CA ASP A 462 16.18 -15.71 -13.10
C ASP A 462 17.07 -16.22 -11.95
N TYR A 463 16.46 -16.82 -10.93
CA TYR A 463 17.13 -17.36 -9.75
C TYR A 463 18.19 -18.40 -10.10
N ASP A 464 17.85 -19.34 -10.99
CA ASP A 464 18.77 -20.41 -11.38
C ASP A 464 19.95 -19.88 -12.21
N ALA A 465 19.76 -18.82 -13.01
CA ALA A 465 20.80 -18.13 -13.75
C ALA A 465 21.77 -17.40 -12.81
N LEU A 466 21.24 -16.69 -11.81
CA LEU A 466 22.04 -16.03 -10.77
C LEU A 466 22.84 -17.04 -9.95
N ARG A 467 22.18 -18.11 -9.51
CA ARG A 467 22.82 -19.20 -8.77
C ARG A 467 23.95 -19.83 -9.57
N ARG A 468 23.70 -20.23 -10.82
CA ARG A 468 24.72 -20.79 -11.73
C ARG A 468 25.85 -19.79 -12.02
N ALA A 469 25.56 -18.49 -12.15
CA ALA A 469 26.57 -17.46 -12.37
C ALA A 469 27.48 -17.26 -11.14
N VAL A 470 26.93 -17.35 -9.92
CA VAL A 470 27.69 -17.29 -8.67
C VAL A 470 28.50 -18.57 -8.44
N GLU A 471 27.89 -19.74 -8.59
CA GLU A 471 28.56 -21.05 -8.46
C GLU A 471 29.74 -21.22 -9.45
N ARG A 472 29.73 -20.49 -10.58
CA ARG A 472 30.80 -20.48 -11.61
C ARG A 472 31.77 -19.30 -11.52
N GLY A 473 31.61 -18.40 -10.54
CA GLY A 473 32.42 -17.18 -10.42
C GLY A 473 32.23 -16.15 -11.54
N MET A 474 31.20 -16.31 -12.38
CA MET A 474 30.93 -15.43 -13.53
C MET A 474 30.27 -14.11 -13.14
N ILE A 475 29.74 -13.98 -11.93
CA ILE A 475 28.95 -12.81 -11.51
C ILE A 475 29.75 -11.50 -11.58
N GLU A 476 31.05 -11.51 -11.27
CA GLU A 476 31.91 -10.32 -11.34
C GLU A 476 32.15 -9.87 -12.79
N ASP A 477 32.37 -10.83 -13.69
CA ASP A 477 32.54 -10.60 -15.13
C ASP A 477 31.23 -10.10 -15.78
N LEU A 478 30.08 -10.62 -15.35
CA LEU A 478 28.76 -10.15 -15.78
C LEU A 478 28.49 -8.73 -15.30
N VAL A 479 28.69 -8.44 -14.01
CA VAL A 479 28.52 -7.11 -13.42
C VAL A 479 29.44 -6.06 -14.04
N ARG A 480 30.65 -6.46 -14.47
CA ARG A 480 31.59 -5.55 -15.14
C ARG A 480 31.11 -5.14 -16.54
N ARG A 481 30.37 -6.00 -17.24
CA ARG A 481 29.92 -5.81 -18.63
C ARG A 481 28.48 -5.32 -18.76
N TYR A 482 27.62 -5.70 -17.81
CA TYR A 482 26.17 -5.55 -17.88
C TYR A 482 25.60 -4.89 -16.61
N ASP A 483 24.51 -4.15 -16.78
CA ASP A 483 23.68 -3.73 -15.64
C ASP A 483 22.64 -4.82 -15.36
N ILE A 484 22.75 -5.50 -14.22
CA ILE A 484 21.93 -6.68 -13.91
C ILE A 484 20.63 -6.26 -13.21
N TYR A 485 19.50 -6.71 -13.75
CA TYR A 485 18.16 -6.49 -13.20
C TYR A 485 17.56 -7.83 -12.75
N ILE A 486 16.83 -7.79 -11.63
CA ILE A 486 16.21 -8.95 -11.00
C ILE A 486 14.76 -8.58 -10.62
N PRO A 487 13.75 -9.38 -11.01
CA PRO A 487 12.37 -9.20 -10.53
C PRO A 487 12.25 -9.41 -9.01
N GLN A 488 11.24 -8.83 -8.39
CA GLN A 488 10.97 -9.02 -6.96
C GLN A 488 10.77 -10.51 -6.61
N GLU A 489 10.19 -11.27 -7.53
CA GLU A 489 9.88 -12.70 -7.42
C GLU A 489 11.16 -13.53 -7.33
N THR A 490 12.15 -13.24 -8.20
CA THR A 490 13.50 -13.81 -8.14
C THR A 490 14.22 -13.39 -6.85
N PHE A 491 14.15 -12.11 -6.47
CA PHE A 491 14.76 -11.63 -5.23
C PHE A 491 14.19 -12.35 -3.98
N ASN A 492 12.89 -12.64 -3.97
CA ASN A 492 12.22 -13.41 -2.91
C ASN A 492 12.65 -14.89 -2.87
N LYS A 493 13.20 -15.45 -3.95
CA LYS A 493 13.88 -16.76 -3.95
C LYS A 493 15.34 -16.63 -3.48
N VAL A 494 16.07 -15.62 -3.98
CA VAL A 494 17.45 -15.32 -3.56
C VAL A 494 17.56 -15.06 -2.06
N SER A 495 16.64 -14.30 -1.45
CA SER A 495 16.68 -13.99 -0.02
C SER A 495 16.48 -15.20 0.89
N LYS A 496 15.89 -16.29 0.38
CA LYS A 496 15.77 -17.57 1.08
C LYS A 496 17.08 -18.38 1.02
N ASP A 497 17.86 -18.26 -0.05
CA ASP A 497 19.20 -18.85 -0.13
C ASP A 497 20.25 -17.93 0.51
N HIS A 498 20.56 -18.19 1.78
CA HIS A 498 21.51 -17.40 2.56
C HIS A 498 22.93 -17.41 1.97
N LYS A 499 23.33 -18.47 1.26
CA LYS A 499 24.67 -18.58 0.65
C LYS A 499 24.76 -17.71 -0.61
N LEU A 500 23.72 -17.75 -1.44
CA LEU A 500 23.61 -16.92 -2.63
C LEU A 500 23.48 -15.44 -2.26
N MET A 501 22.58 -15.10 -1.33
CA MET A 501 22.36 -13.74 -0.86
C MET A 501 23.63 -13.09 -0.30
N ARG A 502 24.39 -13.78 0.56
CA ARG A 502 25.66 -13.28 1.13
C ARG A 502 26.73 -12.99 0.07
N THR A 503 26.66 -13.66 -1.09
CA THR A 503 27.56 -13.40 -2.22
C THR A 503 27.05 -12.25 -3.10
N LEU A 504 25.74 -12.10 -3.24
CA LEU A 504 25.10 -11.04 -4.04
C LEU A 504 25.01 -9.68 -3.31
N GLU A 505 25.07 -9.66 -1.97
CA GLU A 505 24.99 -8.47 -1.11
C GLU A 505 25.97 -7.35 -1.54
N LYS A 506 27.22 -7.68 -1.83
CA LYS A 506 28.24 -6.73 -2.33
C LYS A 506 27.79 -6.02 -3.61
N TYR A 507 27.12 -6.73 -4.53
CA TYR A 507 26.70 -6.21 -5.83
C TYR A 507 25.36 -5.43 -5.75
N LEU A 508 24.49 -5.81 -4.81
CA LEU A 508 23.28 -5.08 -4.44
C LEU A 508 23.64 -3.70 -3.84
N ILE A 509 24.51 -3.68 -2.82
CA ILE A 509 24.98 -2.43 -2.19
C ILE A 509 25.71 -1.55 -3.20
N GLY A 510 26.55 -2.15 -4.05
CA GLY A 510 27.23 -1.47 -5.17
C GLY A 510 26.32 -1.03 -6.33
N ARG A 511 24.98 -1.14 -6.22
CA ARG A 511 23.97 -0.77 -7.24
C ARG A 511 24.17 -1.36 -8.64
N SER A 512 25.03 -2.36 -8.75
CA SER A 512 25.40 -3.00 -10.02
C SER A 512 24.47 -4.17 -10.36
N LEU A 513 23.70 -4.60 -9.37
CA LEU A 513 22.60 -5.55 -9.46
C LEU A 513 21.38 -4.89 -8.79
N ARG A 514 20.26 -4.81 -9.51
CA ARG A 514 19.09 -3.99 -9.14
C ARG A 514 17.83 -4.83 -9.06
N VAL A 515 17.08 -4.67 -7.98
CA VAL A 515 15.75 -5.29 -7.83
C VAL A 515 14.70 -4.34 -8.38
N GLU A 516 13.83 -4.83 -9.27
CA GLU A 516 12.72 -4.05 -9.85
C GLU A 516 11.40 -4.81 -9.65
N ARG A 517 10.39 -4.12 -9.10
CA ARG A 517 9.04 -4.69 -8.95
C ARG A 517 8.30 -4.59 -10.28
N VAL A 518 7.82 -5.71 -10.79
CA VAL A 518 7.11 -5.81 -12.06
C VAL A 518 5.76 -6.50 -11.80
N LEU A 519 4.70 -5.99 -12.42
CA LEU A 519 3.44 -6.72 -12.52
C LEU A 519 3.57 -7.66 -13.72
N SER A 520 3.31 -8.95 -13.51
CA SER A 520 3.51 -9.99 -14.52
C SER A 520 2.40 -9.95 -15.58
N ASP A 521 2.47 -8.97 -16.48
CA ASP A 521 1.51 -8.79 -17.58
C ASP A 521 1.56 -9.92 -18.63
N VAL A 522 2.57 -10.79 -18.55
CA VAL A 522 2.83 -11.87 -19.51
C VAL A 522 2.67 -13.22 -18.81
N SER A 523 1.48 -13.82 -18.87
CA SER A 523 1.31 -15.22 -18.49
C SER A 523 1.90 -16.14 -19.57
N ILE A 524 2.79 -17.06 -19.16
CA ILE A 524 3.38 -18.03 -20.09
C ILE A 524 3.01 -19.43 -19.60
N GLU A 525 2.08 -20.06 -20.30
CA GLU A 525 1.52 -21.36 -19.93
C GLU A 525 2.61 -22.44 -19.73
N GLY A 526 2.58 -23.06 -18.54
CA GLY A 526 3.57 -24.05 -18.10
C GLY A 526 4.95 -23.46 -17.75
N PHE A 527 4.98 -22.33 -17.05
CA PHE A 527 6.15 -21.76 -16.37
C PHE A 527 5.76 -21.18 -15.01
N ASP A 528 6.73 -20.98 -14.12
CA ASP A 528 6.52 -20.32 -12.83
C ASP A 528 6.48 -18.78 -12.96
N ASP A 529 5.78 -18.13 -12.02
CA ASP A 529 5.56 -16.66 -11.99
C ASP A 529 6.88 -15.86 -12.06
N GLU A 530 7.98 -16.47 -11.62
CA GLU A 530 9.32 -15.92 -11.77
C GLU A 530 9.72 -15.75 -13.24
N VAL A 531 9.60 -16.80 -14.06
CA VAL A 531 9.99 -16.74 -15.47
C VAL A 531 9.10 -15.77 -16.24
N ALA A 532 7.81 -15.68 -15.87
CA ALA A 532 6.91 -14.63 -16.34
C ALA A 532 7.44 -13.22 -16.00
N ALA A 533 7.75 -12.95 -14.73
CA ALA A 533 8.27 -11.65 -14.29
C ALA A 533 9.62 -11.29 -14.93
N VAL A 534 10.53 -12.25 -15.10
CA VAL A 534 11.81 -12.09 -15.82
C VAL A 534 11.57 -11.69 -17.28
N MET A 535 10.63 -12.34 -17.96
CA MET A 535 10.30 -12.02 -19.35
C MET A 535 9.62 -10.66 -19.49
N SER A 536 8.65 -10.32 -18.62
CA SER A 536 8.03 -8.98 -18.57
C SER A 536 9.07 -7.87 -18.36
N LEU A 537 10.00 -8.05 -17.43
CA LEU A 537 11.08 -7.09 -17.16
C LEU A 537 12.05 -6.98 -18.36
N ALA A 538 12.42 -8.10 -18.98
CA ALA A 538 13.32 -8.11 -20.13
C ALA A 538 12.70 -7.43 -21.37
N GLN A 539 11.40 -7.67 -21.62
CA GLN A 539 10.65 -7.01 -22.68
C GLN A 539 10.54 -5.50 -22.43
N ARG A 540 10.17 -5.08 -21.20
CA ARG A 540 10.10 -3.67 -20.79
C ARG A 540 11.43 -2.92 -20.97
N ARG A 541 12.56 -3.62 -20.74
CA ARG A 541 13.92 -3.09 -20.91
C ARG A 541 14.52 -3.31 -22.31
N ASN A 542 13.76 -3.91 -23.25
CA ASN A 542 14.21 -4.32 -24.59
C ASN A 542 15.56 -5.07 -24.58
N THR A 543 15.72 -6.03 -23.67
CA THR A 543 16.98 -6.75 -23.49
C THR A 543 16.82 -8.27 -23.37
N PHE A 544 17.94 -8.96 -23.17
CA PHE A 544 18.02 -10.40 -23.00
C PHE A 544 17.64 -10.83 -21.57
N ALA A 545 16.75 -11.82 -21.47
CA ALA A 545 16.55 -12.60 -20.26
C ALA A 545 17.57 -13.76 -20.22
N TYR A 546 18.32 -13.88 -19.12
CA TYR A 546 19.16 -15.03 -18.81
C TYR A 546 18.38 -15.99 -17.94
N LEU A 547 18.32 -17.25 -18.39
CA LEU A 547 17.60 -18.32 -17.73
C LEU A 547 18.58 -19.41 -17.28
N GLY A 548 18.31 -20.01 -16.12
CA GLY A 548 19.07 -21.13 -15.60
C GLY A 548 18.52 -22.49 -16.00
N LYS A 549 17.20 -22.59 -16.23
CA LYS A 549 16.54 -23.84 -16.67
C LYS A 549 16.65 -24.00 -18.19
N GLU A 550 17.27 -25.09 -18.64
CA GLU A 550 17.47 -25.36 -20.08
C GLU A 550 16.14 -25.60 -20.82
N GLU A 551 15.17 -26.23 -20.18
CA GLU A 551 13.81 -26.44 -20.72
C GLU A 551 13.11 -25.11 -20.99
N ALA A 552 13.18 -24.16 -20.04
CA ALA A 552 12.62 -22.83 -20.20
C ALA A 552 13.29 -22.06 -21.33
N PHE A 553 14.63 -22.11 -21.40
CA PHE A 553 15.38 -21.54 -22.51
C PHE A 553 14.95 -22.12 -23.86
N LYS A 554 14.84 -23.46 -24.01
CA LYS A 554 14.43 -24.11 -25.27
C LYS A 554 13.02 -23.68 -25.69
N LYS A 555 12.04 -23.75 -24.78
CA LYS A 555 10.61 -23.45 -25.05
C LYS A 555 10.31 -21.94 -25.20
N LEU A 556 11.12 -21.05 -24.64
CA LEU A 556 11.00 -19.60 -24.88
C LEU A 556 11.74 -19.16 -26.15
N ARG A 557 12.87 -19.80 -26.47
CA ARG A 557 13.62 -19.54 -27.71
C ARG A 557 12.86 -20.02 -28.96
N SER A 558 12.14 -21.13 -28.89
CA SER A 558 11.27 -21.57 -29.99
C SER A 558 10.09 -20.62 -30.24
N LYS A 559 9.67 -19.84 -29.23
CA LYS A 559 8.71 -18.73 -29.36
C LYS A 559 9.33 -17.41 -29.86
N GLY A 560 10.59 -17.41 -30.30
CA GLY A 560 11.28 -16.23 -30.85
C GLY A 560 11.69 -15.17 -29.82
N LEU A 561 11.59 -15.48 -28.51
CA LEU A 561 11.89 -14.52 -27.44
C LEU A 561 13.40 -14.34 -27.25
N ARG A 562 13.82 -13.14 -26.84
CA ARG A 562 15.22 -12.76 -26.61
C ARG A 562 15.78 -13.38 -25.31
N VAL A 563 15.95 -14.69 -25.29
CA VAL A 563 16.50 -15.44 -24.14
C VAL A 563 17.93 -15.93 -24.39
N LYS A 564 18.71 -16.03 -23.31
CA LYS A 564 20.05 -16.66 -23.26
C LYS A 564 20.09 -17.68 -22.13
N LEU A 565 20.77 -18.80 -22.34
CA LEU A 565 21.08 -19.75 -21.28
C LEU A 565 22.39 -19.34 -20.61
N VAL A 566 22.48 -19.45 -19.27
CA VAL A 566 23.78 -19.41 -18.57
C VAL A 566 24.53 -20.70 -18.87
N LYS A 567 25.23 -20.71 -20.02
CA LYS A 567 25.93 -21.88 -20.56
C LYS A 567 26.90 -22.50 -19.57
N GLU A 568 27.01 -23.81 -19.65
CA GLU A 568 27.93 -24.61 -18.86
C GLU A 568 29.30 -24.60 -19.53
N GLY A 569 30.22 -23.87 -18.93
CA GLY A 569 31.61 -23.78 -19.35
C GLY A 569 32.42 -23.18 -18.22
N LYS A 570 33.66 -23.63 -18.04
CA LYS A 570 34.61 -22.90 -17.19
C LYS A 570 34.71 -21.45 -17.70
N PRO A 571 34.85 -20.45 -16.82
CA PRO A 571 35.32 -19.14 -17.28
C PRO A 571 36.65 -19.35 -18.03
N PRO A 572 36.91 -18.63 -19.13
CA PRO A 572 38.22 -18.67 -19.75
C PRO A 572 39.25 -18.29 -18.69
N SER A 573 40.16 -19.21 -18.38
CA SER A 573 41.25 -18.94 -17.45
C SER A 573 42.01 -17.72 -17.95
N LEU A 574 42.32 -16.81 -17.02
CA LEU A 574 43.23 -15.69 -17.24
C LEU A 574 44.68 -16.22 -17.36
N GLU A 575 44.93 -17.07 -18.36
CA GLU A 575 46.29 -17.28 -18.84
C GLU A 575 46.67 -16.04 -19.65
N LEU A 576 47.66 -15.33 -19.12
CA LEU A 576 48.26 -14.18 -19.76
C LEU A 576 48.99 -14.63 -21.04
N ASN A 577 48.31 -14.56 -22.18
CA ASN A 577 48.99 -14.38 -23.46
C ASN A 577 49.50 -12.93 -23.55
N ILE A 578 50.56 -12.64 -22.80
CA ILE A 578 51.50 -11.59 -23.15
C ILE A 578 52.37 -12.17 -24.28
N PRO A 579 52.32 -11.63 -25.52
CA PRO A 579 53.29 -12.00 -26.54
C PRO A 579 54.68 -11.47 -26.13
N SER A 580 55.68 -12.34 -26.24
CA SER A 580 57.11 -12.01 -26.14
C SER A 580 57.59 -11.23 -27.37
#